data_AF-A0A2M8G4X2-F1
#
_entry.id   AF-A0A2M8G4X2-F1
#
_cell.length_a   1.000
_cell.length_b   1.000
_cell.length_c   1.000
_cell.angle_alpha   90.00
_cell.angle_beta   90.00
_cell.angle_gamma   90.00
#
_symmetry.space_group_name_H-M   'P 1'
#
loop_
_entity.id
_entity.type
_entity.pdbx_description
1 polymer ?
#
loop_
_entity_poly.entity_id
_entity_poly.type
_entity_poly.pdbx_seq_one_letter_code
_entity_poly.pdbx_strand_id
1 'polypeptide(L)' 'MVIARLEITPSKRKIIIGGAGAFTKKELIEKIKQHDPIGQKIIEVHLNYLRSFKKQQFWG' A
#
# COMPACT_ATOMS: atom_id res chain seq x y z
N MET A 1 3.06 3.96 9.13
CA MET A 1 1.59 3.80 8.97
C MET A 1 1.20 2.80 7.88
N VAL A 2 1.89 2.74 6.72
CA VAL A 2 1.54 1.80 5.63
C VAL A 2 1.66 0.33 6.05
N ILE A 3 2.75 -0.07 6.72
CA ILE A 3 2.97 -1.45 7.22
C ILE A 3 1.84 -1.89 8.17
N ALA A 4 1.46 -1.05 9.16
CA ALA A 4 0.40 -1.37 10.11
C ALA A 4 -0.94 -1.68 9.41
N ARG A 5 -1.26 -0.98 8.30
CA ARG A 5 -2.48 -1.27 7.51
C ARG A 5 -2.38 -2.61 6.76
N LEU A 6 -1.19 -2.96 6.28
CA LEU A 6 -0.94 -4.28 5.69
C LEU A 6 -1.03 -5.40 6.73
N GLU A 7 -0.59 -5.16 7.96
CA GLU A 7 -0.61 -6.16 9.04
C GLU A 7 -2.03 -6.57 9.42
N ILE A 8 -2.96 -5.60 9.52
CA ILE A 8 -4.38 -5.85 9.79
C ILE A 8 -5.15 -6.41 8.58
N THR A 9 -4.54 -6.45 7.40
CA THR A 9 -5.17 -7.03 6.20
C THR A 9 -5.25 -8.56 6.35
N PRO A 10 -6.37 -9.21 5.97
CA PRO A 10 -6.53 -10.66 6.07
C PRO A 10 -5.40 -11.42 5.35
N SER A 11 -4.79 -12.39 6.04
CA SER A 11 -3.59 -13.11 5.59
C SER A 11 -3.79 -13.96 4.33
N LYS A 12 -5.03 -14.39 4.04
CA LYS A 12 -5.35 -15.21 2.86
C LYS A 12 -5.52 -14.41 1.56
N ARG A 13 -5.44 -13.08 1.60
CA ARG A 13 -5.61 -12.24 0.40
C ARG A 13 -4.26 -11.93 -0.24
N LYS A 14 -4.20 -12.06 -1.56
CA LYS A 14 -3.13 -11.51 -2.38
C LYS A 14 -3.57 -10.17 -2.95
N ILE A 15 -2.64 -9.23 -3.01
CA ILE A 15 -2.82 -7.91 -3.61
C ILE A 15 -2.15 -7.95 -4.99
N ILE A 16 -2.92 -7.63 -6.01
CA ILE A 16 -2.43 -7.58 -7.39
C ILE A 16 -1.87 -6.18 -7.64
N ILE A 17 -0.59 -6.10 -7.99
CA ILE A 17 0.08 -4.85 -8.37
C ILE A 17 0.31 -4.90 -9.88
N GLY A 18 -0.71 -4.53 -10.67
CA GLY A 18 -0.64 -4.43 -12.13
C GLY A 18 0.18 -5.55 -12.79
N GLY A 19 1.09 -5.18 -13.70
CA GLY A 19 2.00 -6.12 -14.37
C GLY A 19 3.12 -6.70 -13.50
N ALA A 20 3.26 -6.29 -12.25
CA ALA A 20 4.30 -6.80 -11.33
C ALA A 20 3.88 -8.11 -10.64
N GLY A 21 2.60 -8.47 -10.69
CA GLY A 21 2.09 -9.73 -10.16
C GLY A 21 1.31 -9.61 -8.86
N ALA A 22 1.12 -10.74 -8.19
CA ALA A 22 0.29 -10.87 -7.00
C ALA A 22 1.13 -11.16 -5.75
N PHE A 23 0.97 -10.32 -4.73
CA PHE A 23 1.79 -10.36 -3.52
C PHE A 23 0.94 -10.60 -2.28
N THR A 24 1.44 -11.41 -1.36
CA THR A 24 0.92 -11.53 0.00
C THR A 24 1.29 -10.29 0.83
N LYS A 25 0.59 -10.09 1.95
CA LYS A 25 0.95 -9.00 2.87
C LYS A 25 2.39 -9.09 3.37
N LYS A 26 2.93 -10.30 3.57
CA LYS A 26 4.30 -10.51 4.05
C LYS A 26 5.32 -10.05 3.00
N GLU A 27 5.13 -10.44 1.75
CA GLU A 27 6.00 -10.03 0.64
C GLU A 27 5.97 -8.52 0.43
N LEU A 28 4.81 -7.88 0.56
CA LEU A 28 4.71 -6.43 0.44
C LEU A 28 5.40 -5.70 1.59
N ILE A 29 5.28 -6.20 2.82
CA ILE A 29 5.99 -5.63 3.98
C ILE A 29 7.50 -5.75 3.77
N GLU A 30 7.97 -6.89 3.27
CA GLU A 30 9.39 -7.11 2.99
C GLU A 30 9.91 -6.15 1.91
N LYS A 31 9.18 -6.04 0.81
CA LYS A 31 9.51 -5.08 -0.27
C LYS A 31 9.55 -3.63 0.22
N ILE A 32 8.65 -3.25 1.14
CA ILE A 32 8.69 -1.93 1.78
C ILE A 32 9.97 -1.74 2.60
N LYS A 33 10.33 -2.74 3.43
CA LYS A 33 11.54 -2.67 4.28
C LYS A 33 12.83 -2.62 3.45
N GLN A 34 12.85 -3.28 2.30
CA GLN A 34 13.99 -3.30 1.38
C GLN A 34 14.07 -2.04 0.49
N HIS A 35 13.13 -1.09 0.61
CA HIS A 35 13.01 0.06 -0.30
C HIS A 35 12.89 -0.33 -1.79
N ASP A 36 12.35 -1.52 -2.07
CA ASP A 36 12.10 -2.03 -3.42
C ASP A 36 11.12 -1.12 -4.18
N PRO A 37 11.22 -1.00 -5.52
CA PRO A 37 10.32 -0.16 -6.31
C PRO A 37 8.83 -0.43 -6.08
N ILE A 38 8.44 -1.69 -5.84
CA ILE A 38 7.05 -2.04 -5.51
C ILE A 38 6.67 -1.51 -4.12
N GLY A 39 7.57 -1.65 -3.14
CA GLY A 39 7.37 -1.13 -1.78
C GLY A 39 7.20 0.39 -1.78
N GLN A 40 8.05 1.10 -2.52
CA GLN A 40 7.95 2.55 -2.70
C GLN A 40 6.64 2.95 -3.37
N LYS A 41 6.24 2.22 -4.43
CA LYS A 41 4.99 2.50 -5.15
C LYS A 41 3.76 2.37 -4.24
N ILE A 42 3.75 1.37 -3.37
CA ILE A 42 2.66 1.17 -2.40
C ILE A 42 2.59 2.32 -1.41
N ILE A 43 3.74 2.79 -0.90
CA ILE A 43 3.78 3.95 0.00
C ILE A 43 3.22 5.18 -0.71
N GLU A 44 3.67 5.44 -1.94
CA GLU A 44 3.24 6.57 -2.76
C GLU A 44 1.71 6.56 -2.97
N VAL A 45 1.15 5.44 -3.44
CA VAL A 45 -0.29 5.27 -3.68
C VAL A 45 -1.08 5.49 -2.39
N HIS A 46 -0.61 4.93 -1.27
CA HIS A 46 -1.29 5.08 0.02
C HIS A 46 -1.29 6.54 0.50
N LEU A 47 -0.16 7.24 0.37
CA LEU A 47 -0.06 8.65 0.74
C LEU A 47 -0.90 9.53 -0.17
N ASN A 48 -0.94 9.24 -1.47
CA ASN A 48 -1.78 9.95 -2.43
C ASN A 48 -3.27 9.78 -2.12
N TYR A 49 -3.70 8.57 -1.77
CA TYR A 49 -5.06 8.30 -1.30
C TYR A 49 -5.38 9.14 -0.05
N LEU A 50 -4.53 9.14 0.98
CA LEU A 50 -4.76 9.96 2.17
C LEU A 50 -4.85 11.47 1.86
N ARG A 51 -4.00 11.96 0.95
CA ARG A 51 -4.04 13.36 0.50
C ARG A 51 -5.32 13.70 -0.24
N SER A 52 -5.91 12.77 -1.01
CA SER A 52 -7.18 13.02 -1.70
C SER A 52 -8.36 13.15 -0.74
N PHE A 53 -8.37 12.43 0.40
CA PHE A 53 -9.40 12.64 1.44
C PHE A 53 -9.38 14.05 2.00
N LYS A 54 -8.17 14.56 2.31
CA LYS A 54 -8.04 15.92 2.83
C LYS A 54 -8.55 16.96 1.84
N LYS A 55 -8.41 16.74 0.53
CA LYS A 55 -8.96 17.66 -0.49
C LYS A 55 -10.49 17.62 -0.58
N GLN A 56 -11.11 16.45 -0.44
CA GLN A 56 -12.57 16.32 -0.48
C GLN A 56 -13.23 16.91 0.77
N GLN A 57 -12.59 16.81 1.94
CA GLN A 57 -13.13 17.34 3.20
C GLN A 57 -13.15 18.88 3.28
N PHE A 58 -12.48 19.59 2.36
CA PHE A 58 -12.45 21.06 2.30
C PHE A 58 -13.40 21.65 1.23
N TRP A 59 -14.02 20.82 0.39
CA TRP A 59 -14.97 21.23 -0.66
C TRP A 59 -16.28 20.41 -0.60
N GLY A 60 -16.63 19.92 0.60
CA GLY A 60 -17.86 19.19 0.89
C GLY A 60 -18.64 19.87 2.01
#